data_AF-A0A2D9PNZ6-F1
#
_entry.id   AF-A0A2D9PNZ6-F1
#
_cell.length_a   1.000
_cell.length_b   1.000
_cell.length_c   1.000
_cell.angle_alpha   90.00
_cell.angle_beta   90.00
_cell.angle_gamma   90.00
#
_symmetry.space_group_name_H-M   'P 1'
#
loop_
_entity.id
_entity.type
_entity.pdbx_description
1 polymer ?
#
loop_
_entity_poly.entity_id
_entity_poly.type
_entity_poly.pdbx_seq_one_letter_code
_entity_poly.pdbx_strand_id
1 'polypeptide(L)'
;MITDKYLGFYDRQFIRSLKKDLIKRRKYYPDCPWAQLAPFPKTLFDFDNRFTAPLNGFVDAADYYQQSSSKDRLSEITVPTTVLVANDDPVVPAEIFDDAQLSESTTLIRTEFGGHLGFLARQGKRWMDDQVIHWLS
;
A
#
# COMPACT_ATOMS: atom_id res chain seq x y z
N MET A 1 -14.17 -1.53 0.38
CA MET A 1 -13.84 -2.06 -0.97
C MET A 1 -12.99 -1.00 -1.67
N ILE A 2 -11.76 -1.33 -2.05
CA ILE A 2 -10.91 -0.45 -2.85
C ILE A 2 -11.62 -0.25 -4.19
N THR A 3 -12.00 1.00 -4.49
CA THR A 3 -12.79 1.36 -5.67
C THR A 3 -11.99 1.24 -6.96
N ASP A 4 -12.66 1.05 -8.10
CA ASP A 4 -12.07 0.97 -9.45
C ASP A 4 -11.17 2.18 -9.83
N LYS A 5 -11.25 3.27 -9.05
CA LYS A 5 -10.43 4.48 -9.16
C LYS A 5 -8.92 4.19 -9.17
N TYR A 6 -8.48 3.09 -8.55
CA TYR A 6 -7.06 2.73 -8.39
C TYR A 6 -6.55 1.71 -9.43
N LEU A 7 -7.43 1.18 -10.29
CA LEU A 7 -7.10 0.21 -11.34
C LEU A 7 -6.51 0.90 -12.58
N GLY A 8 -5.28 1.41 -12.44
CA GLY A 8 -4.68 2.35 -13.38
C GLY A 8 -3.40 1.89 -14.08
N PHE A 9 -2.69 2.87 -14.64
CA PHE A 9 -1.36 2.66 -15.23
C PHE A 9 -0.33 2.17 -14.19
N TYR A 10 -0.41 2.68 -12.95
CA TYR A 10 0.50 2.31 -11.87
C TYR A 10 0.43 0.81 -11.58
N ASP A 11 -0.78 0.29 -11.33
CA ASP A 11 -1.01 -1.12 -11.03
C ASP A 11 -0.43 -2.04 -12.11
N ARG A 12 -0.67 -1.70 -13.40
CA ARG A 12 -0.07 -2.44 -14.52
C ARG A 12 1.47 -2.39 -14.55
N GLN A 13 2.09 -1.27 -14.20
CA GLN A 13 3.55 -1.20 -14.11
C GLN A 13 4.09 -1.97 -12.91
N PHE A 14 3.41 -1.88 -11.77
CA PHE A 14 3.77 -2.55 -10.54
C PHE A 14 3.72 -4.08 -10.73
N ILE A 15 2.61 -4.60 -11.28
CA ILE A 15 2.45 -6.00 -11.66
C ILE A 15 3.53 -6.48 -12.63
N ARG A 16 3.92 -5.66 -13.62
CA ARG A 16 5.03 -6.00 -14.52
C ARG A 16 6.37 -6.09 -13.78
N SER A 17 6.61 -5.20 -12.82
CA SER A 17 7.80 -5.25 -11.97
C SER A 17 7.80 -6.50 -11.10
N LEU A 18 6.70 -6.78 -10.41
CA LEU A 18 6.52 -7.99 -9.59
C LEU A 18 6.75 -9.25 -10.40
N LYS A 19 6.20 -9.34 -11.62
CA LYS A 19 6.45 -10.47 -12.52
C LYS A 19 7.93 -10.70 -12.77
N LYS A 20 8.68 -9.62 -13.09
CA LYS A 20 10.12 -9.70 -13.34
C LYS A 20 10.87 -10.18 -12.09
N ASP A 21 10.51 -9.67 -10.92
CA ASP A 21 11.19 -10.03 -9.68
C ASP A 21 10.87 -11.46 -9.24
N LEU A 22 9.63 -11.93 -9.43
CA LEU A 22 9.27 -13.33 -9.20
C LEU A 22 10.00 -14.29 -10.14
N ILE A 23 10.15 -13.94 -11.43
CA ILE A 23 10.93 -14.75 -12.38
C ILE A 23 12.39 -14.91 -11.90
N LYS A 24 13.01 -13.84 -11.39
CA LYS A 24 14.37 -13.91 -10.82
C LYS A 24 14.41 -14.79 -9.57
N ARG A 25 13.39 -14.69 -8.71
CA ARG A 25 13.28 -15.44 -7.45
C ARG A 25 13.00 -16.93 -7.67
N ARG A 26 12.41 -17.33 -8.80
CA ARG A 26 12.16 -18.74 -9.14
C ARG A 26 13.40 -19.64 -9.04
N LYS A 27 14.58 -19.11 -9.35
CA LYS A 27 15.86 -19.83 -9.18
C LYS A 27 16.13 -20.21 -7.72
N TYR A 28 15.75 -19.35 -6.79
CA TYR A 28 16.03 -19.50 -5.36
C TYR A 28 14.89 -20.19 -4.60
N TYR A 29 13.68 -20.17 -5.14
CA TYR A 29 12.48 -20.75 -4.52
C TYR A 29 11.74 -21.67 -5.52
N PRO A 30 12.29 -22.86 -5.82
CA PRO A 30 11.70 -23.77 -6.80
C PRO A 30 10.32 -24.29 -6.38
N ASP A 31 10.11 -24.50 -5.08
CA ASP A 31 8.89 -25.10 -4.51
C ASP A 31 7.73 -24.10 -4.31
N CYS A 32 7.96 -22.82 -4.62
CA CYS A 32 6.92 -21.81 -4.52
C CYS A 32 5.78 -22.12 -5.52
N PRO A 33 4.49 -21.94 -5.15
CA PRO A 33 3.34 -22.37 -5.97
C PRO A 33 3.07 -21.46 -7.18
N TRP A 34 4.03 -21.37 -8.10
CA TRP A 34 3.99 -20.50 -9.28
C TRP A 34 2.77 -20.73 -10.19
N ALA A 35 2.18 -21.93 -10.18
CA ALA A 35 1.02 -22.28 -10.99
C ALA A 35 -0.20 -21.39 -10.70
N GLN A 36 -0.33 -20.89 -9.47
CA GLN A 36 -1.42 -20.00 -9.07
C GLN A 36 -1.41 -18.67 -9.84
N LEU A 37 -0.25 -18.30 -10.41
CA LEU A 37 -0.04 -17.08 -11.19
C LEU A 37 -0.21 -17.27 -12.71
N ALA A 38 -0.83 -18.36 -13.21
CA ALA A 38 -1.09 -18.55 -14.63
C ALA A 38 -2.60 -18.41 -14.96
N PRO A 39 -3.03 -17.50 -15.85
CA PRO A 39 -2.26 -16.40 -16.44
C PRO A 39 -1.84 -15.38 -15.36
N PHE A 40 -0.76 -14.63 -15.63
CA PHE A 40 -0.23 -13.68 -14.64
C PHE A 40 -1.28 -12.62 -14.29
N PRO A 41 -1.48 -12.32 -13.00
CA PRO A 41 -2.42 -11.30 -12.54
C PRO A 41 -2.23 -9.97 -13.27
N LYS A 42 -3.33 -9.24 -13.48
CA LYS A 42 -3.30 -7.92 -14.13
C LYS A 42 -3.35 -6.78 -13.11
N THR A 43 -3.76 -7.08 -11.89
CA THR A 43 -3.97 -6.12 -10.80
C THR A 43 -3.32 -6.61 -9.52
N LEU A 44 -2.92 -5.70 -8.65
CA LEU A 44 -2.33 -6.02 -7.34
C LEU A 44 -3.31 -6.82 -6.49
N PHE A 45 -4.61 -6.49 -6.53
CA PHE A 45 -5.63 -7.25 -5.82
C PHE A 45 -5.71 -8.71 -6.30
N ASP A 46 -5.71 -8.96 -7.61
CA ASP A 46 -5.73 -10.34 -8.16
C ASP A 46 -4.43 -11.08 -7.83
N PHE A 47 -3.29 -10.37 -7.81
CA PHE A 47 -2.02 -10.92 -7.39
C PHE A 47 -2.05 -11.32 -5.91
N ASP A 48 -2.55 -10.45 -5.04
CA ASP A 48 -2.66 -10.74 -3.63
C ASP A 48 -3.63 -11.89 -3.38
N ASN A 49 -4.76 -11.92 -4.10
CA ASN A 49 -5.77 -12.95 -3.94
C ASN A 49 -5.26 -14.35 -4.31
N ARG A 50 -4.47 -14.44 -5.38
CA ARG A 50 -4.02 -15.72 -5.94
C ARG A 50 -2.68 -16.18 -5.41
N PHE A 51 -1.88 -15.28 -4.85
CA PHE A 51 -0.51 -15.58 -4.48
C PHE A 51 -0.16 -15.09 -3.08
N THR A 52 -0.26 -13.79 -2.80
CA THR A 52 0.14 -13.25 -1.48
C THR A 52 -0.69 -13.86 -0.34
N ALA A 53 -2.02 -13.83 -0.44
CA ALA A 53 -2.93 -14.35 0.56
C ALA A 53 -2.70 -15.85 0.84
N PRO A 54 -2.82 -16.76 -0.15
CA PRO A 54 -2.66 -18.20 0.10
C PRO A 54 -1.23 -18.56 0.54
N LEU A 55 -0.20 -17.87 0.03
CA LEU A 55 1.18 -18.11 0.45
C LEU A 55 1.41 -17.78 1.93
N ASN A 56 0.65 -16.82 2.48
CA ASN A 56 0.76 -16.40 3.88
C ASN A 56 -0.37 -16.97 4.77
N GLY A 57 -1.18 -17.90 4.26
CA GLY A 57 -2.22 -18.58 5.05
C GLY A 57 -3.53 -17.80 5.23
N PHE A 58 -3.74 -16.74 4.47
CA PHE A 58 -5.02 -16.02 4.41
C PHE A 58 -6.00 -16.70 3.45
N VAL A 59 -7.29 -16.51 3.68
CA VAL A 59 -8.35 -17.10 2.85
C VAL A 59 -8.33 -16.51 1.43
N ASP A 60 -8.24 -15.18 1.34
CA ASP A 60 -8.25 -14.42 0.11
C ASP A 60 -7.62 -13.02 0.32
N ALA A 61 -7.64 -12.16 -0.71
CA ALA A 61 -7.09 -10.81 -0.60
C ALA A 61 -7.85 -9.92 0.39
N ALA A 62 -9.18 -10.08 0.51
CA ALA A 62 -9.98 -9.26 1.41
C ALA A 62 -9.67 -9.62 2.87
N ASP A 63 -9.57 -10.91 3.17
CA ASP A 63 -9.14 -11.45 4.46
C ASP A 63 -7.71 -10.99 4.80
N TYR A 64 -6.79 -11.09 3.85
CA TYR A 64 -5.43 -10.56 3.98
C TYR A 64 -5.42 -9.08 4.37
N TYR A 65 -6.15 -8.23 3.64
CA TYR A 65 -6.21 -6.80 3.93
C TYR A 65 -6.91 -6.50 5.25
N GLN A 66 -7.97 -7.23 5.60
CA GLN A 66 -8.66 -7.03 6.87
C GLN A 66 -7.75 -7.35 8.05
N GLN A 67 -7.04 -8.49 8.01
CA GLN A 67 -6.18 -8.91 9.11
C GLN A 67 -4.86 -8.15 9.19
N SER A 68 -4.32 -7.71 8.04
CA SER A 68 -3.03 -7.03 7.96
C SER A 68 -3.13 -5.50 7.99
N SER A 69 -4.35 -4.94 7.97
CA SER A 69 -4.57 -3.50 8.04
C SER A 69 -4.25 -2.96 9.43
N SER A 70 -3.60 -1.81 9.48
CA SER A 70 -3.37 -1.05 10.71
C SER A 70 -4.53 -0.12 11.07
N LYS A 71 -5.55 0.03 10.20
CA LYS A 71 -6.65 0.99 10.37
C LYS A 71 -7.31 0.92 11.74
N ASP A 72 -7.66 -0.29 12.18
CA ASP A 72 -8.39 -0.48 13.44
C ASP A 72 -7.49 -0.33 14.68
N ARG A 73 -6.18 -0.21 14.49
CA ARG A 73 -5.18 0.00 15.55
C ARG A 73 -4.77 1.45 15.73
N LEU A 74 -5.18 2.35 14.83
CA LEU A 74 -4.82 3.77 14.91
C LEU A 74 -5.34 4.44 16.19
N SER A 75 -6.43 3.95 16.76
CA SER A 75 -7.00 4.42 18.03
C SER A 75 -6.19 3.99 19.25
N GLU A 76 -5.37 2.92 19.13
CA GLU A 76 -4.55 2.37 20.20
C GLU A 76 -3.17 3.07 20.32
N ILE A 77 -2.82 3.96 19.38
CA ILE A 77 -1.53 4.64 19.35
C ILE A 77 -1.42 5.62 20.53
N THR A 78 -0.48 5.39 21.44
CA THR A 78 -0.22 6.26 22.61
C THR A 78 1.02 7.15 22.47
N VAL A 79 1.76 7.02 21.37
CA VAL A 79 2.95 7.84 21.09
C VAL A 79 2.64 8.88 20.02
N PRO A 80 3.21 10.10 20.10
CA PRO A 80 2.98 11.13 19.08
C PRO A 80 3.27 10.60 17.67
N THR A 81 2.25 10.56 16.82
CA THR A 81 2.31 9.94 15.49
C THR A 81 1.73 10.86 14.44
N THR A 82 2.43 11.03 13.33
CA THR A 82 1.92 11.73 12.16
C THR A 82 1.72 10.74 11.01
N VAL A 83 0.49 10.66 10.51
CA VAL A 83 0.12 9.90 9.31
C VAL A 83 -0.01 10.87 8.16
N LEU A 84 0.77 10.67 7.10
CA LEU A 84 0.70 11.46 5.88
C LEU A 84 0.11 10.64 4.74
N VAL A 85 -0.93 11.17 4.09
CA VAL A 85 -1.62 10.52 2.97
C VAL A 85 -1.88 11.50 1.83
N ALA A 86 -1.99 10.99 0.60
CA ALA A 86 -2.30 11.78 -0.59
C ALA A 86 -3.56 11.25 -1.28
N ASN A 87 -4.46 12.15 -1.69
CA ASN A 87 -5.71 11.78 -2.37
C ASN A 87 -5.50 11.14 -3.74
N ASP A 88 -4.35 11.38 -4.37
CA ASP A 88 -3.93 10.80 -5.65
C ASP A 88 -3.01 9.57 -5.50
N ASP A 89 -2.85 9.02 -4.29
CA ASP A 89 -2.08 7.78 -4.08
C ASP A 89 -2.74 6.61 -4.86
N PRO A 90 -2.06 6.01 -5.85
CA PRO A 90 -2.62 4.93 -6.66
C PRO A 90 -2.70 3.56 -5.96
N VAL A 91 -2.17 3.44 -4.74
CA VAL A 91 -2.07 2.18 -3.99
C VAL A 91 -2.95 2.20 -2.74
N VAL A 92 -2.86 3.27 -1.95
CA VAL A 92 -3.59 3.39 -0.68
C VAL A 92 -4.66 4.48 -0.82
N PRO A 93 -5.95 4.12 -0.93
CA PRO A 93 -7.03 5.10 -1.02
C PRO A 93 -7.07 5.97 0.23
N ALA A 94 -7.00 7.29 0.10
CA ALA A 94 -7.06 8.19 1.25
C ALA A 94 -8.40 8.11 2.00
N GLU A 95 -9.46 7.70 1.30
CA GLU A 95 -10.82 7.58 1.84
C GLU A 95 -10.92 6.50 2.95
N ILE A 96 -9.96 5.57 3.05
CA ILE A 96 -9.94 4.58 4.15
C ILE A 96 -9.77 5.22 5.53
N PHE A 97 -9.29 6.47 5.56
CA PHE A 97 -9.11 7.23 6.79
C PHE A 97 -10.34 8.08 7.17
N ASP A 98 -11.36 8.17 6.30
CA ASP A 98 -12.57 8.97 6.56
C ASP A 98 -13.40 8.37 7.71
N ASP A 99 -13.35 7.06 7.87
CA ASP A 99 -14.01 6.29 8.92
C ASP A 99 -13.03 5.65 9.91
N ALA A 100 -11.74 6.01 9.84
CA ALA A 100 -10.74 5.53 10.79
C ALA A 100 -10.83 6.30 12.11
N GLN A 101 -10.82 5.57 13.23
CA GLN A 101 -10.72 6.18 14.56
C GLN A 101 -9.25 6.44 14.89
N LEU A 102 -8.87 7.71 14.99
CA LEU A 102 -7.52 8.12 15.36
C LEU A 102 -7.44 8.36 16.87
N SER A 103 -6.30 8.03 17.48
CA SER A 103 -6.03 8.43 18.86
C SER A 103 -5.75 9.94 18.96
N GLU A 104 -5.87 10.50 20.17
CA GLU A 104 -5.49 11.89 20.43
C GLU A 104 -3.99 12.17 20.18
N SER A 105 -3.15 11.12 20.19
CA SER A 105 -1.73 11.21 19.88
C SER A 105 -1.43 11.14 18.38
N THR A 106 -2.45 10.94 17.53
CA THR A 106 -2.29 10.76 16.09
C THR A 106 -2.79 11.96 15.32
N THR A 107 -1.93 12.56 14.51
CA THR A 107 -2.28 13.63 13.55
C THR A 107 -2.35 13.04 12.14
N LEU A 108 -3.45 13.27 11.43
CA LEU A 108 -3.59 12.92 10.02
C LEU A 108 -3.37 14.16 9.15
N ILE A 109 -2.42 14.08 8.23
CA ILE A 109 -2.17 15.09 7.21
C ILE A 109 -2.58 14.50 5.86
N ARG A 110 -3.53 15.17 5.20
CA ARG A 110 -4.04 14.77 3.88
C ARG A 110 -3.69 15.83 2.85
N THR A 111 -3.00 15.43 1.79
CA THR A 111 -2.67 16.30 0.66
C THR A 111 -3.52 15.98 -0.55
N GLU A 112 -3.75 16.97 -1.42
CA GLU A 112 -4.42 16.75 -2.70
C GLU A 112 -3.57 15.88 -3.63
N PHE A 113 -2.25 16.14 -3.64
CA PHE A 113 -1.28 15.45 -4.47
C PHE A 113 -0.06 14.99 -3.67
N GLY A 114 0.55 13.90 -4.13
CA GLY A 114 1.75 13.31 -3.55
C GLY A 114 2.08 11.94 -4.16
N GLY A 115 1.08 11.25 -4.70
CA GLY A 115 1.19 9.86 -5.14
C GLY A 115 1.61 8.93 -4.00
N HIS A 116 1.99 7.70 -4.33
CA HIS A 116 2.34 6.71 -3.30
C HIS A 116 3.67 6.99 -2.58
N LEU A 117 4.68 7.44 -3.33
CA LEU A 117 6.06 7.64 -2.84
C LEU A 117 6.69 8.96 -3.33
N GLY A 118 5.88 9.83 -3.95
CA GLY A 118 6.37 10.97 -4.72
C GLY A 118 6.63 12.19 -3.85
N PHE A 119 5.58 12.76 -3.27
CA PHE A 119 5.53 14.02 -2.51
C PHE A 119 6.51 15.07 -3.07
N LEU A 120 6.56 15.23 -4.39
CA LEU A 120 7.59 16.02 -5.06
C LEU A 120 7.36 17.52 -4.82
N ALA A 121 8.46 18.24 -4.56
CA ALA A 121 8.49 19.68 -4.43
C ALA A 121 9.51 20.30 -5.41
N ARG A 122 9.61 21.64 -5.41
CA ARG A 122 10.54 22.36 -6.28
C ARG A 122 11.99 22.05 -5.89
N GLN A 123 12.91 22.25 -6.85
CA GLN A 123 14.36 22.12 -6.64
C GLN A 123 14.81 20.72 -6.17
N GLY A 124 14.10 19.67 -6.59
CA GLY A 124 14.45 18.28 -6.24
C GLY A 124 14.16 17.89 -4.79
N LYS A 125 13.48 18.75 -4.03
CA LYS A 125 13.01 18.44 -2.67
C LYS A 125 11.78 17.55 -2.70
N ARG A 126 11.51 16.88 -1.58
CA ARG A 126 10.21 16.25 -1.34
C ARG A 126 9.53 16.97 -0.18
N TRP A 127 8.26 17.29 -0.37
CA TRP A 127 7.43 17.91 0.65
C TRP A 127 7.29 17.03 1.90
N MET A 128 7.32 15.69 1.73
CA MET A 128 7.33 14.75 2.86
C MET A 128 8.53 14.95 3.78
N ASP A 129 9.70 15.36 3.25
CA ASP A 129 10.90 15.55 4.06
C ASP A 129 10.69 16.67 5.09
N ASP A 130 9.99 17.75 4.72
CA ASP A 130 9.65 18.85 5.62
C ASP A 130 8.72 18.39 6.76
N GLN A 131 7.82 17.44 6.49
CA GLN A 131 6.94 16.87 7.53
C GLN A 131 7.70 16.02 8.54
N VAL A 132 8.68 15.24 8.06
CA VAL A 132 9.55 14.45 8.94
C VAL A 132 10.39 15.37 9.84
N ILE A 133 10.94 16.45 9.27
CA ILE A 133 11.71 17.44 10.05
C ILE A 133 10.83 18.10 11.11
N HIS A 134 9.63 18.55 10.73
CA HIS A 134 8.68 19.17 11.66
C HIS A 134 8.25 18.22 12.78
N TRP A 135 8.13 16.91 12.51
CA TRP A 135 7.78 15.94 13.55
C TRP A 135 8.93 15.69 14.54
N LEU A 136 10.18 15.85 14.12
CA LEU A 136 11.37 15.66 14.95
C LEU A 136 11.74 16.87 15.82
N SER A 137 11.32 18.07 15.42
CA SER A 137 11.63 19.34 16.10
C SER A 137 10.74 19.61 17.30
#